data_AF-A0A0C3JTV3-F1
#
_entry.id   AF-A0A0C3JTV3-F1
#
_cell.length_a   1.000
_cell.length_b   1.000
_cell.length_c   1.000
_cell.angle_alpha   90.00
_cell.angle_beta   90.00
_cell.angle_gamma   90.00
#
_symmetry.space_group_name_H-M   'P 1'
#
loop_
_entity.id
_entity.type
_entity.pdbx_description
1 polymer ?
#
loop_
_entity_poly.entity_id
_entity_poly.type
_entity_poly.pdbx_seq_one_letter_code
_entity_poly.pdbx_strand_id
1 'polypeptide(L)'
;PTPPTFDPDTVISTNLLTQPAEYAIKKIEAFKFVHMWYFTREGLQEAVCLKENNTLAITQAGEGNVTLCTANSLTASRNARLDHNLTFANYMYAKNHFLMCIENAGWGHQLVDAFNCFFHKIDNHWLRD
;
A
#
# COMPACT_ATOMS: atom_id res chain seq x y z
N PRO A 1 -38.10 -5.55 -1.61
CA PRO A 1 -36.75 -5.06 -1.97
C PRO A 1 -36.50 -5.25 -3.47
N THR A 2 -36.44 -4.16 -4.22
CA THR A 2 -36.08 -4.18 -5.64
C THR A 2 -34.57 -4.42 -5.78
N PRO A 3 -34.13 -5.31 -6.69
CA PRO A 3 -32.71 -5.52 -6.95
C PRO A 3 -32.11 -4.24 -7.56
N PRO A 4 -30.84 -3.92 -7.27
CA PRO A 4 -30.16 -2.80 -7.88
C PRO A 4 -30.03 -3.03 -9.40
N THR A 5 -30.43 -2.03 -10.17
CA THR A 5 -30.35 -2.01 -11.64
C THR A 5 -28.89 -1.98 -12.08
N PHE A 6 -28.52 -2.91 -12.97
CA PHE A 6 -27.20 -2.92 -13.62
C PHE A 6 -27.10 -1.76 -14.60
N ASP A 7 -26.12 -0.87 -14.40
CA ASP A 7 -25.83 0.26 -15.27
C ASP A 7 -24.57 -0.03 -16.11
N PRO A 8 -24.72 -0.27 -17.43
CA PRO A 8 -23.59 -0.53 -18.33
C PRO A 8 -22.75 0.72 -18.62
N ASP A 9 -23.24 1.92 -18.31
CA ASP A 9 -22.56 3.20 -18.56
C ASP A 9 -21.81 3.72 -17.32
N THR A 10 -21.84 2.98 -16.21
CA THR A 10 -20.94 3.24 -15.08
C THR A 10 -19.51 2.95 -15.53
N VAL A 11 -18.84 4.00 -16.01
CA VAL A 11 -17.41 4.01 -16.30
C VAL A 11 -16.69 3.77 -14.97
N ILE A 12 -16.30 2.52 -14.71
CA ILE A 12 -15.35 2.19 -13.65
C ILE A 12 -14.10 3.01 -14.00
N SER A 13 -13.85 4.06 -13.22
CA SER A 13 -12.67 4.90 -13.39
C SER A 13 -11.44 3.99 -13.42
N THR A 14 -10.85 3.81 -14.59
CA THR A 14 -9.65 2.99 -14.83
C THR A 14 -8.39 3.62 -14.25
N ASN A 15 -8.54 4.66 -13.42
CA ASN A 15 -7.58 4.99 -12.37
C ASN A 15 -7.68 3.88 -11.31
N LEU A 16 -7.12 2.71 -11.61
CA LEU A 16 -6.75 1.75 -10.59
C LEU A 16 -5.77 2.48 -9.67
N LEU A 17 -6.31 3.14 -8.65
CA LEU A 17 -5.56 3.62 -7.50
C LEU A 17 -4.85 2.38 -7.01
N THR A 18 -3.57 2.25 -7.37
CA THR A 18 -2.89 0.97 -7.32
C THR A 18 -2.67 0.69 -5.85
N GLN A 19 -3.49 -0.17 -5.28
CA GLN A 19 -3.49 -0.43 -3.85
C GLN A 19 -2.19 -1.18 -3.53
N PRO A 20 -1.42 -0.76 -2.52
CA PRO A 20 -0.25 -1.52 -2.08
C PRO A 20 -0.63 -2.94 -1.67
N ALA A 21 0.37 -3.82 -1.58
CA ALA A 21 0.16 -5.18 -1.11
C ALA A 21 -0.54 -5.19 0.27
N GLU A 22 -1.45 -6.13 0.48
CA GLU A 22 -2.22 -6.24 1.72
C GLU A 22 -1.31 -6.36 2.96
N TYR A 23 -0.18 -7.06 2.83
CA TYR A 23 0.89 -7.09 3.83
C TYR A 23 1.32 -5.69 4.30
N ALA A 24 1.53 -4.76 3.36
CA ALA A 24 1.97 -3.39 3.66
C ALA A 24 0.85 -2.59 4.35
N ILE A 25 -0.40 -2.77 3.91
CA ILE A 25 -1.57 -2.13 4.51
C ILE A 25 -1.75 -2.60 5.95
N LYS A 26 -1.70 -3.92 6.19
CA LYS A 26 -1.82 -4.49 7.55
C LYS A 26 -0.70 -4.01 8.48
N LYS A 27 0.50 -3.77 7.96
CA LYS A 27 1.60 -3.16 8.72
C LYS A 27 1.31 -1.71 9.08
N ILE A 28 0.80 -0.92 8.12
CA ILE A 28 0.37 0.47 8.36
C ILE A 28 -0.74 0.51 9.41
N GLU A 29 -1.81 -0.29 9.26
CA GLU A 29 -2.91 -0.35 10.24
C GLU A 29 -2.42 -0.71 11.65
N ALA A 30 -1.38 -1.51 11.75
CA ALA A 30 -0.77 -1.93 13.02
C ALA A 30 0.34 -0.99 13.53
N PHE A 31 0.56 0.18 12.92
CA PHE A 31 1.66 1.10 13.24
C PHE A 31 3.04 0.44 13.23
N LYS A 32 3.23 -0.54 12.34
CA LYS A 32 4.49 -1.29 12.19
C LYS A 32 5.28 -0.77 11.00
N PHE A 33 6.61 -0.87 11.12
CA PHE A 33 7.51 -0.56 10.03
C PHE A 33 7.23 -1.42 8.78
N VAL A 34 7.27 -0.77 7.62
CA VAL A 34 7.14 -1.36 6.30
C VAL A 34 8.14 -0.68 5.35
N HIS A 35 8.80 -1.47 4.51
CA HIS A 35 9.75 -0.93 3.54
C HIS A 35 9.08 -0.07 2.48
N MET A 36 9.76 0.98 2.04
CA MET A 36 9.22 1.92 1.06
C MET A 36 9.00 1.30 -0.32
N TRP A 37 9.67 0.18 -0.61
CA TRP A 37 9.52 -0.56 -1.86
C TRP A 37 8.05 -0.92 -2.19
N TYR A 38 7.23 -1.22 -1.18
CA TYR A 38 5.81 -1.56 -1.39
C TYR A 38 4.97 -0.43 -1.98
N PHE A 39 5.47 0.80 -1.92
CA PHE A 39 4.81 2.01 -2.41
C PHE A 39 5.48 2.54 -3.69
N THR A 40 6.51 1.86 -4.21
CA THR A 40 7.09 2.17 -5.52
C THR A 40 6.21 1.61 -6.64
N ARG A 41 6.43 2.07 -7.87
CA ARG A 41 5.69 1.54 -9.04
C ARG A 41 5.83 0.02 -9.15
N GLU A 42 7.01 -0.51 -8.92
CA GLU A 42 7.27 -1.95 -8.97
C GLU A 42 6.51 -2.71 -7.89
N GLY A 43 6.51 -2.24 -6.64
CA GLY A 43 5.76 -2.86 -5.55
C GLY A 43 4.24 -2.80 -5.76
N LEU A 44 3.75 -1.69 -6.30
CA LEU A 44 2.33 -1.52 -6.65
C LEU A 44 1.90 -2.43 -7.81
N GLN A 45 2.75 -2.59 -8.83
CA GLN A 45 2.50 -3.52 -9.93
C GLN A 45 2.49 -4.98 -9.45
N GLU A 46 3.42 -5.35 -8.57
CA GLU A 46 3.41 -6.68 -7.98
C GLU A 46 2.12 -6.94 -7.20
N ALA A 47 1.63 -5.96 -6.43
CA ALA A 47 0.38 -6.10 -5.70
C ALA A 47 -0.82 -6.37 -6.63
N VAL A 48 -0.88 -5.71 -7.79
CA VAL A 48 -1.90 -5.96 -8.82
C VAL A 48 -1.78 -7.38 -9.37
N CYS A 49 -0.58 -7.79 -9.78
CA CYS A 49 -0.35 -9.14 -10.31
C CYS A 49 -0.71 -10.22 -9.27
N LEU A 50 -0.39 -10.00 -7.98
CA LEU A 50 -0.78 -10.92 -6.92
C LEU A 50 -2.30 -11.00 -6.77
N LYS A 51 -3.03 -9.90 -6.95
CA LYS A 51 -4.50 -9.91 -6.89
C LYS A 51 -5.14 -10.66 -8.07
N GLU A 52 -4.54 -10.57 -9.26
CA GLU A 52 -4.99 -11.28 -10.47
C GLU A 52 -4.70 -12.79 -10.44
N ASN A 53 -3.64 -13.21 -9.75
CA ASN A 53 -3.34 -14.62 -9.54
C ASN A 53 -4.34 -15.21 -8.52
N ASN A 54 -5.46 -15.75 -9.03
CA ASN A 54 -6.66 -16.28 -8.34
C ASN A 54 -6.49 -17.36 -7.24
N THR A 55 -5.32 -17.51 -6.62
CA THR A 55 -5.15 -18.41 -5.46
C THR A 55 -5.66 -17.72 -4.20
N LEU A 56 -6.96 -17.84 -3.95
CA LEU A 56 -7.60 -17.37 -2.72
C LEU A 56 -7.28 -18.34 -1.57
N ALA A 57 -6.73 -17.81 -0.48
CA ALA A 57 -6.63 -18.48 0.80
C ALA A 57 -7.76 -18.03 1.73
N ILE A 58 -8.25 -18.99 2.51
CA ILE A 58 -9.22 -18.76 3.56
C ILE A 58 -8.42 -18.50 4.85
N THR A 59 -8.55 -17.31 5.42
CA THR A 59 -7.89 -16.95 6.69
C THR A 59 -8.93 -16.64 7.75
N GLN A 60 -8.64 -17.02 8.99
CA GLN A 60 -9.49 -16.71 10.13
C GLN A 60 -9.18 -15.28 10.60
N ALA A 61 -10.13 -14.37 10.44
CA ALA A 61 -10.02 -13.01 10.93
C ALA A 61 -10.78 -12.90 12.23
N GLY A 62 -10.10 -13.04 13.37
CA GLY A 62 -10.71 -12.81 14.68
C GLY A 62 -11.91 -13.71 14.98
N GLU A 63 -12.65 -13.34 16.04
CA GLU A 63 -13.73 -14.05 16.73
C GLU A 63 -14.82 -14.70 15.83
N GLY A 64 -14.47 -15.80 15.16
CA GLY A 64 -15.39 -16.63 14.37
C GLY A 64 -15.59 -16.20 12.91
N ASN A 65 -14.93 -15.13 12.47
CA ASN A 65 -15.02 -14.60 11.11
C ASN A 65 -13.93 -15.18 10.21
N VAL A 66 -14.29 -15.42 8.95
CA VAL A 66 -13.42 -15.97 7.92
C VAL A 66 -13.39 -15.01 6.75
N THR A 67 -12.18 -14.62 6.32
CA THR A 67 -11.94 -13.73 5.18
C THR A 67 -11.18 -14.44 4.08
N LEU A 68 -11.55 -14.13 2.84
CA LEU A 68 -10.83 -14.55 1.64
C LEU A 68 -9.78 -13.49 1.32
N CYS A 69 -8.52 -13.88 1.35
CA CYS A 69 -7.38 -13.06 0.90
C CYS A 69 -6.60 -13.87 -0.12
N THR A 70 -5.82 -13.25 -1.00
CA THR A 70 -4.92 -14.02 -1.86
C THR A 70 -3.84 -14.67 -0.99
N ALA A 71 -3.54 -15.96 -1.21
CA ALA A 71 -2.63 -16.75 -0.36
C ALA A 71 -1.26 -16.09 -0.10
N ASN A 72 -0.78 -15.28 -1.04
CA ASN A 72 0.52 -14.62 -0.98
C ASN A 72 0.43 -13.13 -0.57
N SER A 73 -0.75 -12.52 -0.48
CA SER A 73 -0.89 -11.06 -0.25
C SER A 73 -0.54 -10.64 1.18
N LEU A 74 -0.63 -11.55 2.14
CA LEU A 74 -0.45 -11.32 3.57
C LEU A 74 0.99 -11.49 4.06
N THR A 75 1.89 -12.02 3.22
CA THR A 75 3.31 -12.23 3.55
C THR A 75 4.21 -11.20 2.91
N ALA A 76 5.42 -11.03 3.44
CA ALA A 76 6.41 -10.18 2.80
C ALA A 76 6.76 -10.70 1.40
N SER A 77 6.94 -9.79 0.44
CA SER A 77 7.33 -10.15 -0.92
C SER A 77 8.79 -10.56 -0.94
N ARG A 78 9.11 -11.57 -1.75
CA ARG A 78 10.49 -12.00 -2.02
C ARG A 78 11.27 -10.95 -2.81
N ASN A 79 10.56 -10.08 -3.54
CA ASN A 79 11.12 -8.99 -4.33
C ASN A 79 11.28 -7.70 -3.52
N ALA A 80 10.78 -7.67 -2.28
CA ALA A 80 10.84 -6.48 -1.44
C ALA A 80 12.31 -6.07 -1.21
N ARG A 81 12.63 -4.83 -1.59
CA ARG A 81 13.96 -4.25 -1.39
C ARG A 81 14.00 -3.46 -0.09
N LEU A 82 15.15 -3.54 0.58
CA LEU A 82 15.47 -2.66 1.71
C LEU A 82 15.54 -1.20 1.26
N ASP A 83 15.16 -0.28 2.13
CA ASP A 83 15.07 1.15 1.82
C ASP A 83 16.39 1.73 1.30
N HIS A 84 17.52 1.36 1.90
CA HIS A 84 18.86 1.81 1.47
C HIS A 84 19.30 1.23 0.13
N ASN A 85 18.62 0.20 -0.37
CA ASN A 85 18.86 -0.36 -1.70
C ASN A 85 17.97 0.29 -2.76
N LEU A 86 17.03 1.17 -2.40
CA LEU A 86 16.23 1.92 -3.38
C LEU A 86 17.02 3.11 -3.93
N THR A 87 16.78 3.46 -5.19
CA THR A 87 17.26 4.75 -5.70
C THR A 87 16.53 5.86 -4.96
N PHE A 88 17.19 7.00 -4.77
CA PHE A 88 16.56 8.16 -4.14
C PHE A 88 15.27 8.56 -4.86
N ALA A 89 15.27 8.53 -6.19
CA ALA A 89 14.07 8.79 -7.00
C ALA A 89 12.90 7.85 -6.66
N ASN A 90 13.16 6.54 -6.56
CA ASN A 90 12.11 5.58 -6.20
C ASN A 90 11.64 5.75 -4.75
N TYR A 91 12.57 6.05 -3.83
CA TYR A 91 12.24 6.33 -2.44
C TYR A 91 11.32 7.57 -2.32
N MET A 92 11.66 8.64 -3.03
CA MET A 92 10.88 9.89 -3.02
C MET A 92 9.59 9.80 -3.85
N TYR A 93 9.50 8.89 -4.82
CA TYR A 93 8.22 8.54 -5.43
C TYR A 93 7.32 7.83 -4.43
N ALA A 94 7.86 6.81 -3.76
CA ALA A 94 7.15 5.97 -2.81
C ALA A 94 6.60 6.74 -1.61
N LYS A 95 7.27 7.82 -1.18
CA LYS A 95 6.83 8.68 -0.06
C LYS A 95 5.38 9.14 -0.22
N ASN A 96 4.97 9.54 -1.42
CA ASN A 96 3.66 10.14 -1.66
C ASN A 96 2.55 9.10 -1.45
N HIS A 97 2.76 7.88 -1.96
CA HIS A 97 1.82 6.79 -1.76
C HIS A 97 1.77 6.34 -0.31
N PHE A 98 2.91 6.27 0.38
CA PHE A 98 2.95 5.95 1.81
C PHE A 98 2.19 6.98 2.65
N LEU A 99 2.40 8.28 2.42
CA LEU A 99 1.71 9.37 3.11
C LEU A 99 0.18 9.26 2.93
N MET A 100 -0.27 9.04 1.70
CA MET A 100 -1.69 8.78 1.42
C MET A 100 -2.21 7.56 2.19
N CYS A 101 -1.43 6.47 2.26
CA CYS A 101 -1.84 5.25 2.96
C CYS A 101 -1.94 5.44 4.47
N ILE A 102 -1.01 6.15 5.12
CA ILE A 102 -1.08 6.40 6.57
C ILE A 102 -2.22 7.37 6.92
N GLU A 103 -2.51 8.34 6.05
CA GLU A 103 -3.66 9.24 6.20
C GLU A 103 -4.97 8.47 6.11
N ASN A 104 -5.12 7.61 5.09
CA ASN A 104 -6.29 6.74 4.92
C ASN A 104 -6.44 5.72 6.05
N ALA A 105 -5.33 5.29 6.67
CA ALA A 105 -5.35 4.40 7.83
C ALA A 105 -5.66 5.12 9.16
N GLY A 106 -5.86 6.43 9.14
CA GLY A 106 -6.27 7.20 10.31
C GLY A 106 -5.15 7.44 11.33
N TRP A 107 -3.89 7.52 10.89
CA TRP A 107 -2.72 7.77 11.77
C TRP A 107 -2.76 9.12 12.52
N GLY A 108 -3.71 9.99 12.18
CA GLY A 108 -3.90 11.31 12.80
C GLY A 108 -2.98 12.37 12.19
N HIS A 109 -3.48 13.60 12.07
CA HIS A 109 -2.78 14.69 11.39
C HIS A 109 -1.37 14.95 11.93
N GLN A 110 -1.19 14.92 13.26
CA GLN A 110 0.13 15.16 13.87
C GLN A 110 1.19 14.17 13.41
N LEU A 111 0.84 12.89 13.27
CA LEU A 111 1.78 11.86 12.84
C LEU A 111 2.05 11.97 11.34
N VAL A 112 1.02 12.21 10.53
CA VAL A 112 1.17 12.47 9.08
C VAL A 112 2.06 13.68 8.82
N ASP A 113 1.87 14.78 9.56
CA ASP A 113 2.68 15.99 9.47
C ASP A 113 4.14 15.76 9.88
N ALA A 114 4.38 14.94 10.91
CA ALA A 114 5.72 14.55 11.32
C ALA A 114 6.45 13.79 10.19
N PHE A 115 5.77 12.84 9.53
CA PHE A 115 6.33 12.16 8.36
C PHE A 115 6.55 13.09 7.17
N ASN A 116 5.61 14.00 6.88
CA ASN A 116 5.78 15.03 5.86
C ASN A 116 7.03 15.88 6.11
N CYS A 117 7.22 16.35 7.35
CA CYS A 117 8.40 17.12 7.74
C CYS A 117 9.69 16.31 7.60
N PHE A 118 9.68 15.04 8.00
CA PHE A 118 10.81 14.12 7.82
C PHE A 118 11.20 13.98 6.35
N PHE A 119 10.26 13.66 5.46
CA PHE A 119 10.55 13.51 4.04
C PHE A 119 10.96 14.84 3.39
N HIS A 120 10.38 15.96 3.80
CA HIS A 120 10.79 17.28 3.34
C HIS A 120 12.26 17.58 3.69
N LYS A 121 12.69 17.24 4.90
CA LYS A 121 14.09 17.41 5.33
C LYS A 121 15.05 16.52 4.54
N ILE A 122 14.64 15.29 4.18
CA ILE A 122 15.42 14.41 3.32
C ILE A 122 15.55 14.99 1.90
N ASP A 123 14.45 15.49 1.33
CA ASP A 123 14.43 16.05 -0.04
C ASP A 123 15.33 17.28 -0.19
N ASN A 124 15.48 18.05 0.89
CA ASN A 124 16.27 19.27 0.93
C ASN A 124 17.59 19.08 1.70
N HIS A 125 18.01 17.84 1.94
CA HIS A 125 19.24 17.58 2.66
C HIS A 125 20.44 17.87 1.76
N TRP A 126 21.47 18.54 2.29
CA TRP A 126 22.69 18.89 1.57
C TRP A 126 23.48 17.69 1.01
N LEU A 127 23.32 16.49 1.58
CA LEU A 127 23.92 15.24 1.07
C LEU A 127 23.11 14.59 -0.08
N ARG A 128 22.05 15.24 -0.56
CA ARG A 128 21.28 14.76 -1.70
C ARG A 128 22.07 14.89 -3.01
N ASP A 129 22.89 15.94 -3.11
CA ASP A 129 23.72 16.27 -4.27
C ASP A 129 25.16 15.74 -4.12
#